data_AF-A0A3P8KYG1-F1
#
_entry.id   AF-A0A3P8KYG1-F1
#
_cell.length_a   1.000
_cell.length_b   1.000
_cell.length_c   1.000
_cell.angle_alpha   90.00
_cell.angle_beta   90.00
_cell.angle_gamma   90.00
#
_symmetry.space_group_name_H-M   'P 1'
#
loop_
_entity.id
_entity.type
_entity.pdbx_description
1 polymer ?
#
loop_
_entity_poly.entity_id
_entity_poly.type
_entity_poly.pdbx_seq_one_letter_code
_entity_poly.pdbx_strand_id
1 'polypeptide(L)'
;MQSQLCACKLSAEVRPSSNQLTAYFENPPAGIDKLIWQQAQADNPHPDCTIPVPLVGFAELKRRKQEQVAFSQQQSAILKQIGEVVQQMKTGQLAISQKLTQLKRKQIEISHRILNVLRRQEVHRRAGFAIRVEEESLRCGLERIWSEITSPRGLRIRFQDSRAALNASTESMSVTEKENVAGLGAADRVTADPRYNWNLDADAWAELKEYLSQRQSGIREIQHLISEMSGTLKIMEDGPTSSAQSGNKLSAKPLSRATPNKVSFALNTRAR
;
A
#
# COMPACT_ATOMS: atom_id res chain seq x y z
N MET A 1 -46.73 4.41 31.42
CA MET A 1 -45.74 4.32 30.32
C MET A 1 -44.30 4.05 30.79
N GLN A 2 -43.95 4.18 32.08
CA GLN A 2 -42.59 3.84 32.58
C GLN A 2 -42.38 2.35 32.93
N SER A 3 -43.42 1.50 32.89
CA SER A 3 -43.31 0.08 33.29
C SER A 3 -43.07 -0.90 32.13
N GLN A 4 -42.91 -0.43 30.88
CA GLN A 4 -42.75 -1.31 29.71
C GLN A 4 -41.30 -1.42 29.19
N LEU A 5 -40.42 -0.54 29.65
CA LEU A 5 -39.00 -0.58 29.33
C LEU A 5 -38.28 -0.92 30.64
N CYS A 6 -37.91 -2.18 30.86
CA CYS A 6 -37.08 -2.63 31.99
C CYS A 6 -35.64 -2.08 31.90
N ALA A 7 -35.47 -0.78 31.67
CA ALA A 7 -34.20 -0.08 31.59
C ALA A 7 -34.08 0.82 32.82
N CYS A 8 -33.37 0.35 33.84
CA CYS A 8 -33.25 1.05 35.12
C CYS A 8 -32.27 2.23 35.08
N LYS A 9 -31.49 2.40 34.00
CA LYS A 9 -30.54 3.50 33.84
C LYS A 9 -30.19 3.74 32.37
N LEU A 10 -30.74 4.81 31.79
CA LEU A 10 -30.31 5.36 30.51
C LEU A 10 -29.29 6.48 30.80
N SER A 11 -28.00 6.19 30.64
CA SER A 11 -26.96 7.22 30.65
C SER A 11 -26.51 7.45 29.21
N ALA A 12 -26.71 8.67 28.71
CA ALA A 12 -26.24 9.05 27.39
C ALA A 12 -24.70 9.09 27.40
N GLU A 13 -24.04 8.51 26.38
CA GLU A 13 -22.62 8.71 26.11
C GLU A 13 -22.41 10.15 25.60
N VAL A 14 -22.51 11.10 26.52
CA VAL A 14 -22.34 12.52 26.23
C VAL A 14 -20.98 12.91 26.75
N ARG A 15 -20.09 13.29 25.83
CA ARG A 15 -18.89 14.06 26.20
C ARG A 15 -19.38 15.24 27.05
N PRO A 16 -18.90 15.41 28.28
CA PRO A 16 -19.37 16.48 29.14
C PRO A 16 -19.20 17.82 28.43
N SER A 17 -20.25 18.65 28.46
CA SER A 17 -20.23 19.97 27.83
C SER A 17 -19.18 20.86 28.49
N SER A 18 -18.69 21.88 27.77
CA SER A 18 -17.66 22.77 28.32
C SER A 18 -18.06 23.38 29.66
N ASN A 19 -19.33 23.77 29.83
CA ASN A 19 -19.83 24.35 31.07
C ASN A 19 -19.87 23.31 32.22
N GLN A 20 -20.17 22.05 31.91
CA GLN A 20 -20.14 20.96 32.91
C GLN A 20 -18.71 20.65 33.36
N LEU A 21 -17.74 20.74 32.43
CA LEU A 21 -16.32 20.58 32.76
C LEU A 21 -15.83 21.72 33.64
N THR A 22 -16.15 22.98 33.30
CA THR A 22 -15.80 24.14 34.14
C THR A 22 -16.38 23.98 35.55
N ALA A 23 -17.66 23.63 35.69
CA ALA A 23 -18.30 23.41 36.98
C ALA A 23 -17.66 22.27 37.80
N TYR A 24 -17.16 21.22 37.13
CA TYR A 24 -16.47 20.09 37.74
C TYR A 24 -15.06 20.45 38.24
N PHE A 25 -14.34 21.33 37.52
CA PHE A 25 -13.01 21.76 37.94
C PHE A 25 -13.03 22.74 39.11
N GLU A 26 -14.04 23.60 39.19
CA GLU A 26 -14.21 24.59 40.26
C GLU A 26 -14.58 23.97 41.62
N ASN A 27 -15.33 22.86 41.61
CA ASN A 27 -15.84 22.21 42.81
C ASN A 27 -15.16 20.85 43.03
N PRO A 28 -14.17 20.74 43.94
CA PRO A 28 -13.55 19.45 44.23
C PRO A 28 -14.58 18.47 44.81
N PRO A 29 -14.50 17.18 44.44
CA PRO A 29 -15.35 16.14 45.00
C PRO A 29 -15.22 16.04 46.53
N ALA A 30 -16.30 15.62 47.20
CA ALA A 30 -16.38 15.58 48.66
C ALA A 30 -15.22 14.77 49.28
N GLY A 31 -14.52 15.37 50.25
CA GLY A 31 -13.44 14.73 50.99
C GLY A 31 -12.02 14.92 50.41
N ILE A 32 -11.87 15.74 49.36
CA ILE A 32 -10.58 15.99 48.71
C ILE A 32 -10.17 17.46 48.92
N ASP A 33 -8.91 17.66 49.29
CA ASP A 33 -8.36 19.01 49.45
C ASP A 33 -8.26 19.74 48.11
N LYS A 34 -8.56 21.04 48.11
CA LYS A 34 -8.48 21.93 46.95
C LYS A 34 -7.08 21.94 46.35
N LEU A 35 -6.04 21.89 47.19
CA LEU A 35 -4.65 21.88 46.74
C LEU A 35 -4.32 20.61 45.93
N ILE A 36 -4.70 19.45 46.46
CA ILE A 36 -4.48 18.15 45.79
C ILE A 36 -5.28 18.07 44.49
N TRP A 37 -6.50 18.62 44.46
CA TRP A 37 -7.33 18.67 43.27
C TRP A 37 -6.74 19.53 42.15
N GLN A 38 -6.22 20.72 42.48
CA GLN A 38 -5.53 21.59 41.52
C GLN A 38 -4.25 20.94 41.00
N GLN A 39 -3.50 20.26 41.88
CA GLN A 39 -2.31 19.51 41.46
C GLN A 39 -2.67 18.37 40.49
N ALA A 40 -3.73 17.60 40.76
CA ALA A 40 -4.19 16.55 39.86
C ALA A 40 -4.68 17.07 38.50
N GLN A 41 -5.19 18.30 38.44
CA GLN A 41 -5.51 18.97 37.17
C GLN A 41 -4.23 19.36 36.41
N ALA A 42 -3.23 19.90 37.10
CA ALA A 42 -1.94 20.29 36.51
C ALA A 42 -1.15 19.07 36.00
N ASP A 43 -1.20 17.95 36.72
CA ASP A 43 -0.48 16.71 36.39
C ASP A 43 -1.21 15.84 35.35
N ASN A 44 -2.31 16.32 34.76
CA ASN A 44 -3.06 15.59 33.76
C ASN A 44 -2.29 15.53 32.42
N PRO A 45 -1.90 14.33 31.93
CA PRO A 45 -1.09 14.21 30.71
C PRO A 45 -1.83 14.64 29.43
N HIS A 46 -3.17 14.60 29.43
CA HIS A 46 -3.98 14.93 28.26
C HIS A 46 -5.21 15.80 28.64
N PRO A 47 -5.01 17.12 28.86
CA PRO A 47 -6.09 18.01 29.33
C PRO A 47 -7.30 18.11 28.39
N ASP A 48 -7.11 17.86 27.09
CA ASP A 48 -8.18 17.94 26.09
C ASP A 48 -9.08 16.70 26.05
N CYS A 49 -8.62 15.58 26.61
CA CYS A 49 -9.24 14.26 26.44
C CYS A 49 -9.50 13.51 27.75
N THR A 50 -8.79 13.86 28.83
CA THR A 50 -8.92 13.20 30.14
C THR A 50 -9.24 14.20 31.23
N ILE A 51 -9.99 13.75 32.23
CA ILE A 51 -10.29 14.51 33.44
C ILE A 51 -9.82 13.75 34.68
N PRO A 52 -9.34 14.44 35.72
CA PRO A 52 -9.05 13.81 36.99
C PRO A 52 -10.35 13.27 37.59
N VAL A 53 -10.34 12.01 38.01
CA VAL A 53 -11.45 11.35 38.71
C VAL A 53 -10.88 10.76 39.99
N PRO A 54 -11.40 11.15 41.15
CA PRO A 54 -10.86 10.66 42.40
C PRO A 54 -11.25 9.21 42.66
N LEU A 55 -10.33 8.45 43.25
CA LEU A 55 -10.55 7.07 43.63
C LEU A 55 -10.34 6.96 45.14
N VAL A 56 -11.41 6.65 45.87
CA VAL A 56 -11.38 6.58 47.34
C VAL A 56 -11.52 5.12 47.78
N GLY A 57 -10.46 4.59 48.40
CA GLY A 57 -10.44 3.24 48.99
C GLY A 57 -10.33 2.08 47.97
N PHE A 58 -10.25 0.86 48.51
CA PHE A 58 -10.03 -0.35 47.70
C PHE A 58 -11.24 -0.79 46.86
N ALA A 59 -12.46 -0.44 47.30
CA ALA A 59 -13.68 -0.75 46.56
C ALA A 59 -13.70 -0.06 45.19
N GLU A 60 -13.31 1.22 45.16
CA GLU A 60 -13.28 2.03 43.93
C GLU A 60 -12.13 1.61 43.00
N LEU A 61 -10.97 1.24 43.57
CA LEU A 61 -9.87 0.63 42.81
C LEU A 61 -10.28 -0.70 42.15
N LYS A 62 -11.00 -1.55 42.88
CA LYS A 62 -11.54 -2.80 42.33
C LYS A 62 -12.54 -2.54 41.21
N ARG A 63 -13.44 -1.56 41.37
CA ARG A 63 -14.40 -1.12 40.35
C ARG A 63 -13.69 -0.67 39.08
N ARG A 64 -12.69 0.22 39.20
CA ARG A 64 -11.89 0.70 38.05
C ARG A 64 -11.13 -0.43 37.35
N LYS A 65 -10.58 -1.39 38.10
CA LYS A 65 -9.94 -2.58 37.50
C LYS A 65 -10.95 -3.40 36.69
N GLN A 66 -12.16 -3.59 37.19
CA GLN A 66 -13.21 -4.31 36.46
C GLN A 66 -13.62 -3.57 35.17
N GLU A 67 -13.75 -2.24 35.22
CA GLU A 67 -14.03 -1.41 34.04
C GLU A 67 -12.91 -1.50 33.00
N GLN A 68 -11.64 -1.47 33.42
CA GLN A 68 -10.50 -1.64 32.52
C GLN A 68 -10.51 -3.00 31.82
N VAL A 69 -10.84 -4.07 32.56
CA VAL A 69 -10.97 -5.42 31.98
C VAL A 69 -12.10 -5.46 30.97
N ALA A 70 -13.28 -4.89 31.31
CA ALA A 70 -14.42 -4.85 30.39
C ALA A 70 -14.10 -4.04 29.13
N PHE A 71 -13.47 -2.88 29.27
CA PHE A 71 -13.06 -2.04 28.15
C PHE A 71 -12.01 -2.72 27.26
N SER A 72 -11.03 -3.40 27.86
CA SER A 72 -10.03 -4.18 27.12
C SER A 72 -10.67 -5.32 26.33
N GLN A 73 -11.67 -6.01 26.89
CA GLN A 73 -12.44 -7.04 26.18
C GLN A 73 -13.21 -6.45 25.00
N GLN A 74 -13.85 -5.28 25.18
CA GLN A 74 -14.53 -4.57 24.10
C GLN A 74 -13.55 -4.17 22.98
N GLN A 75 -12.40 -3.60 23.32
CA GLN A 75 -11.38 -3.23 22.33
C GLN A 75 -10.86 -4.47 21.58
N SER A 76 -10.63 -5.58 22.27
CA SER A 76 -10.22 -6.84 21.65
C SER A 76 -11.27 -7.36 20.65
N ALA A 77 -12.56 -7.27 20.99
CA ALA A 77 -13.64 -7.64 20.07
C ALA A 77 -13.67 -6.75 18.82
N ILE A 78 -13.49 -5.44 18.97
CA ILE A 78 -13.42 -4.49 17.84
C ILE A 78 -12.21 -4.81 16.95
N LEU A 79 -11.03 -5.05 17.53
CA LEU A 79 -9.83 -5.42 16.78
C LEU A 79 -10.02 -6.73 16.01
N LYS A 80 -10.73 -7.70 16.60
CA LYS A 80 -11.07 -8.95 15.92
C LYS A 80 -11.97 -8.69 14.71
N GLN A 81 -13.01 -7.87 14.86
CA GLN A 81 -13.90 -7.49 13.76
C GLN A 81 -13.13 -6.77 12.63
N ILE A 82 -12.24 -5.83 12.98
CA ILE A 82 -11.38 -5.16 12.00
C ILE A 82 -10.49 -6.19 11.28
N GLY A 83 -9.92 -7.13 12.04
CA GLY A 83 -9.14 -8.24 11.48
C GLY A 83 -9.93 -9.06 10.47
N GLU A 84 -11.18 -9.41 10.78
CA GLU A 84 -12.08 -10.15 9.89
C GLU A 84 -12.36 -9.36 8.59
N VAL A 85 -12.63 -8.06 8.69
CA VAL A 85 -12.85 -7.19 7.52
C VAL A 85 -11.59 -7.11 6.65
N VAL A 86 -10.40 -6.98 7.26
CA VAL A 86 -9.12 -6.97 6.53
C VAL A 86 -8.90 -8.30 5.80
N GLN A 87 -9.22 -9.44 6.43
CA GLN A 87 -9.12 -10.74 5.76
C GLN A 87 -10.12 -10.87 4.61
N GLN A 88 -11.36 -10.42 4.79
CA GLN A 88 -12.36 -10.39 3.73
C GLN A 88 -11.94 -9.49 2.56
N MET A 89 -11.32 -8.34 2.84
CA MET A 89 -10.77 -7.47 1.81
C MET A 89 -9.62 -8.15 1.04
N LYS A 90 -8.72 -8.86 1.74
CA LYS A 90 -7.63 -9.62 1.11
C LYS A 90 -8.14 -10.73 0.20
N THR A 91 -9.14 -11.50 0.64
CA THR A 91 -9.73 -12.56 -0.20
C THR A 91 -10.47 -11.95 -1.41
N GLY A 92 -11.17 -10.83 -1.21
CA GLY A 92 -11.79 -10.06 -2.28
C GLY A 92 -10.79 -9.55 -3.31
N GLN A 93 -9.63 -9.06 -2.88
CA GLN A 93 -8.55 -8.60 -3.77
C GLN A 93 -8.04 -9.73 -4.67
N LEU A 94 -7.88 -10.95 -4.14
CA LEU A 94 -7.48 -12.10 -4.94
C LEU A 94 -8.52 -12.44 -6.01
N ALA A 95 -9.81 -12.45 -5.65
CA ALA A 95 -10.90 -12.71 -6.59
C ALA A 95 -10.97 -11.64 -7.70
N ILE A 96 -10.82 -10.35 -7.33
CA ILE A 96 -10.76 -9.24 -8.29
C ILE A 96 -9.55 -9.39 -9.23
N SER A 97 -8.38 -9.76 -8.71
CA SER A 97 -7.17 -9.99 -9.51
C SER A 97 -7.36 -11.12 -10.55
N GLN A 98 -8.00 -12.21 -10.14
CA GLN A 98 -8.36 -13.30 -11.05
C GLN A 98 -9.34 -12.84 -12.12
N LYS A 99 -10.39 -12.11 -11.73
CA LYS A 99 -11.38 -11.56 -12.65
C LYS A 99 -10.76 -10.57 -13.64
N LEU A 100 -9.84 -9.72 -13.18
CA LEU A 100 -9.07 -8.81 -14.01
C LEU A 100 -8.24 -9.58 -15.06
N THR A 101 -7.59 -10.66 -14.65
CA THR A 101 -6.82 -11.52 -15.56
C THR A 101 -7.73 -12.17 -16.61
N GLN A 102 -8.93 -12.63 -16.22
CA GLN A 102 -9.92 -13.16 -17.16
C GLN A 102 -10.41 -12.08 -18.15
N LEU A 103 -10.69 -10.87 -17.67
CA LEU A 103 -11.10 -9.75 -18.51
C LEU A 103 -10.01 -9.37 -19.51
N LYS A 104 -8.73 -9.34 -19.10
CA LYS A 104 -7.59 -9.12 -20.02
C LYS A 104 -7.52 -10.18 -21.10
N ARG A 105 -7.74 -11.46 -20.78
CA ARG A 105 -7.80 -12.55 -21.78
C ARG A 105 -8.96 -12.34 -22.76
N LYS A 106 -10.17 -12.03 -22.26
CA LYS A 106 -11.34 -11.73 -23.10
C LYS A 106 -11.12 -10.51 -23.98
N GLN A 107 -10.44 -9.48 -23.49
CA GLN A 107 -10.11 -8.29 -24.28
C GLN A 107 -9.20 -8.65 -25.47
N ILE A 108 -8.17 -9.48 -25.25
CA ILE A 108 -7.30 -9.96 -26.32
C ILE A 108 -8.10 -10.81 -27.32
N GLU A 109 -8.96 -11.71 -26.84
CA GLU A 109 -9.81 -12.55 -27.68
C GLU A 109 -10.76 -11.71 -28.56
N ILE A 110 -11.49 -10.76 -27.97
CA ILE A 110 -12.42 -9.89 -28.68
C ILE A 110 -11.65 -8.99 -29.65
N SER A 111 -10.51 -8.43 -29.26
CA SER A 111 -9.65 -7.63 -30.14
C SER A 111 -9.23 -8.43 -31.38
N HIS A 112 -8.79 -9.68 -31.19
CA HIS A 112 -8.47 -10.58 -32.31
C HIS A 112 -9.69 -10.93 -33.18
N ARG A 113 -10.87 -11.12 -32.58
CA ARG A 113 -12.11 -11.35 -33.33
C ARG A 113 -12.51 -10.13 -34.16
N ILE A 114 -12.43 -8.93 -33.60
CA ILE A 114 -12.68 -7.67 -34.30
C ILE A 114 -11.71 -7.53 -35.47
N LEU A 115 -10.40 -7.76 -35.24
CA LEU A 115 -9.40 -7.71 -36.31
C LEU A 115 -9.70 -8.70 -37.43
N ASN A 116 -10.17 -9.92 -37.12
CA ASN A 116 -10.56 -10.90 -38.13
C ASN A 116 -11.79 -10.49 -38.93
N VAL A 117 -12.80 -9.91 -38.28
CA VAL A 117 -13.98 -9.37 -38.98
C VAL A 117 -13.57 -8.21 -39.88
N LEU A 118 -12.77 -7.28 -39.37
CA LEU A 118 -12.28 -6.13 -40.12
C LEU A 118 -11.44 -6.57 -41.33
N ARG A 119 -10.56 -7.57 -41.16
CA ARG A 119 -9.82 -8.19 -42.27
C ARG A 119 -10.76 -8.71 -43.35
N ARG A 120 -11.77 -9.51 -42.98
CA ARG A 120 -12.71 -10.11 -43.95
C ARG A 120 -13.54 -9.02 -44.64
N GLN A 121 -13.99 -8.03 -43.89
CA GLN A 121 -14.76 -6.90 -44.41
C GLN A 121 -13.93 -6.09 -45.41
N GLU A 122 -12.69 -5.76 -45.08
CA GLU A 122 -11.84 -4.97 -45.99
C GLU A 122 -11.51 -5.75 -47.26
N VAL A 123 -11.19 -7.05 -47.14
CA VAL A 123 -10.95 -7.92 -48.31
C VAL A 123 -12.20 -8.02 -49.19
N HIS A 124 -13.39 -8.19 -48.61
CA HIS A 124 -14.62 -8.27 -49.40
C HIS A 124 -15.00 -6.94 -50.06
N ARG A 125 -14.89 -5.83 -49.32
CA ARG A 125 -15.15 -4.48 -49.81
C ARG A 125 -14.20 -4.06 -50.93
N ARG A 126 -12.96 -4.55 -50.91
CA ARG A 126 -11.90 -4.22 -51.86
C ARG A 126 -11.68 -5.27 -52.94
N ALA A 127 -12.47 -6.34 -52.96
CA ALA A 127 -12.38 -7.36 -54.00
C ALA A 127 -12.62 -6.72 -55.38
N GLY A 128 -11.64 -6.85 -56.29
CA GLY A 128 -11.71 -6.33 -57.66
C GLY A 128 -11.19 -4.89 -57.86
N PHE A 129 -10.75 -4.20 -56.82
CA PHE A 129 -10.05 -2.92 -56.94
C PHE A 129 -8.54 -3.14 -57.10
N ALA A 130 -7.85 -2.18 -57.73
CA ALA A 130 -6.39 -2.19 -57.80
C ALA A 130 -5.77 -1.93 -56.42
N ILE A 131 -4.64 -2.59 -56.14
CA ILE A 131 -3.91 -2.47 -54.87
C ILE A 131 -3.43 -1.03 -54.70
N ARG A 132 -3.72 -0.45 -53.53
CA ARG A 132 -3.29 0.91 -53.20
C ARG A 132 -1.87 0.96 -52.62
N VAL A 133 -1.25 2.13 -52.70
CA VAL A 133 0.08 2.39 -52.12
C VAL A 133 0.09 2.16 -50.60
N GLU A 134 -1.00 2.49 -49.90
CA GLU A 134 -1.10 2.25 -48.46
C GLU A 134 -1.16 0.76 -48.12
N GLU A 135 -1.84 -0.05 -48.94
CA GLU A 135 -1.92 -1.51 -48.75
C GLU A 135 -0.57 -2.18 -49.00
N GLU A 136 0.15 -1.73 -50.03
CA GLU A 136 1.51 -2.20 -50.29
C GLU A 136 2.47 -1.82 -49.14
N SER A 137 2.35 -0.60 -48.61
CA SER A 137 3.15 -0.20 -47.45
C SER A 137 2.89 -1.07 -46.20
N LEU A 138 1.63 -1.44 -45.96
CA LEU A 138 1.24 -2.34 -44.87
C LEU A 138 1.78 -3.75 -45.11
N ARG A 139 1.70 -4.23 -46.35
CA ARG A 139 2.27 -5.52 -46.77
C ARG A 139 3.78 -5.57 -46.50
N CYS A 140 4.54 -4.57 -46.97
CA CYS A 140 5.99 -4.49 -46.72
C CYS A 140 6.30 -4.48 -45.21
N GLY A 141 5.52 -3.75 -44.42
CA GLY A 141 5.65 -3.73 -42.97
C GLY A 141 5.44 -5.09 -42.32
N LEU A 142 4.40 -5.84 -42.75
CA LEU A 142 4.12 -7.19 -42.26
C LEU A 142 5.18 -8.20 -42.70
N GLU A 143 5.68 -8.11 -43.93
CA GLU A 143 6.77 -8.96 -44.43
C GLU A 143 8.08 -8.70 -43.66
N ARG A 144 8.38 -7.45 -43.30
CA ARG A 144 9.51 -7.12 -42.42
C ARG A 144 9.37 -7.79 -41.05
N ILE A 145 8.22 -7.66 -40.39
CA ILE A 145 7.98 -8.29 -39.08
C ILE A 145 8.06 -9.83 -39.21
N TRP A 146 7.47 -10.39 -40.26
CA TRP A 146 7.48 -11.82 -40.51
C TRP A 146 8.90 -12.37 -40.71
N SER A 147 9.72 -11.68 -41.51
CA SER A 147 11.11 -12.05 -41.74
C SER A 147 11.95 -11.97 -40.47
N GLU A 148 11.71 -10.99 -39.59
CA GLU A 148 12.40 -10.88 -38.31
C GLU A 148 12.07 -12.03 -37.34
N ILE A 149 10.81 -12.49 -37.35
CA ILE A 149 10.36 -13.62 -36.53
C ILE A 149 10.83 -14.96 -37.08
N THR A 150 10.82 -15.12 -38.41
CA THR A 150 11.09 -16.39 -39.12
C THR A 150 12.56 -16.57 -39.49
N SER A 151 13.38 -15.51 -39.39
CA SER A 151 14.80 -15.56 -39.73
C SER A 151 15.52 -16.67 -38.94
N PRO A 152 16.44 -17.43 -39.59
CA PRO A 152 17.30 -18.43 -38.94
C PRO A 152 18.26 -17.88 -37.87
N ARG A 153 18.34 -16.56 -37.67
CA ARG A 153 18.96 -15.92 -36.48
C ARG A 153 18.02 -14.90 -35.82
N GLY A 154 16.73 -15.05 -36.10
CA GLY A 154 15.65 -14.15 -35.71
C GLY A 154 15.27 -14.29 -34.24
N LEU A 155 14.23 -13.57 -33.85
CA LEU A 155 13.79 -13.45 -32.46
C LEU A 155 13.48 -14.82 -31.83
N ARG A 156 12.88 -15.74 -32.59
CA ARG A 156 12.53 -17.10 -32.10
C ARG A 156 13.73 -17.85 -31.51
N ILE A 157 14.86 -17.84 -32.22
CA ILE A 157 16.05 -18.59 -31.82
C ILE A 157 16.70 -17.91 -30.63
N ARG A 158 16.77 -16.58 -30.61
CA ARG A 158 17.26 -15.83 -29.44
C ARG A 158 16.44 -16.11 -28.18
N PHE A 159 15.12 -16.23 -28.31
CA PHE A 159 14.26 -16.64 -27.19
C PHE A 159 14.53 -18.08 -26.76
N GLN A 160 14.75 -18.99 -27.72
CA GLN A 160 15.07 -20.38 -27.42
C GLN A 160 16.44 -20.52 -26.74
N ASP A 161 17.45 -19.79 -27.21
CA ASP A 161 18.80 -19.73 -26.63
C ASP A 161 18.76 -19.11 -25.23
N SER A 162 18.04 -18.01 -25.03
CA SER A 162 17.86 -17.39 -23.72
C SER A 162 17.14 -18.32 -22.74
N ARG A 163 16.12 -19.05 -23.21
CA ARG A 163 15.43 -20.06 -22.40
C ARG A 163 16.35 -21.24 -22.07
N ALA A 164 17.14 -21.72 -23.03
CA ALA A 164 18.12 -22.77 -22.82
C ALA A 164 19.20 -22.32 -21.81
N ALA A 165 19.68 -21.08 -21.90
CA ALA A 165 20.62 -20.49 -20.96
C ALA A 165 20.03 -20.35 -19.55
N LEU A 166 18.76 -19.97 -19.42
CA LEU A 166 18.06 -19.93 -18.12
C LEU A 166 17.92 -21.32 -17.51
N ASN A 167 17.54 -22.32 -18.32
CA ASN A 167 17.47 -23.71 -17.88
C ASN A 167 18.85 -24.22 -17.48
N ALA A 168 19.89 -23.97 -18.29
CA ALA A 168 21.27 -24.35 -17.98
C ALA A 168 21.81 -23.65 -16.72
N SER A 169 21.45 -22.39 -16.47
CA SER A 169 21.79 -21.68 -15.22
C SER A 169 21.08 -22.25 -14.01
N THR A 170 19.84 -22.73 -14.19
CA THR A 170 19.07 -23.41 -13.14
C THR A 170 19.65 -24.80 -12.88
N GLU A 171 20.02 -25.50 -13.95
CA GLU A 171 20.63 -26.82 -13.88
C GLU A 171 22.04 -26.76 -13.30
N SER A 172 22.88 -25.79 -13.67
CA SER A 172 24.21 -25.61 -13.07
C SER A 172 24.12 -25.31 -11.58
N MET A 173 23.10 -24.57 -11.15
CA MET A 173 22.78 -24.34 -9.73
C MET A 173 22.37 -25.65 -9.02
N SER A 174 21.64 -26.53 -9.71
CA SER A 174 21.24 -27.85 -9.20
C SER A 174 22.30 -28.96 -9.33
N VAL A 175 23.25 -28.85 -10.25
CA VAL A 175 24.33 -29.84 -10.47
C VAL A 175 25.44 -29.60 -9.45
N THR A 176 25.74 -28.35 -9.09
CA THR A 176 26.55 -28.03 -7.91
C THR A 176 25.95 -28.56 -6.61
N GLU A 177 24.63 -28.79 -6.55
CA GLU A 177 23.98 -29.50 -5.43
C GLU A 177 24.13 -31.02 -5.54
N LYS A 178 24.10 -31.61 -6.74
CA LYS A 178 24.15 -33.07 -6.93
C LYS A 178 25.54 -33.68 -6.77
N GLU A 179 26.60 -33.01 -7.25
CA GLU A 179 27.98 -33.52 -7.08
C GLU A 179 28.43 -33.52 -5.61
N ASN A 180 27.86 -32.64 -4.78
CA ASN A 180 28.13 -32.59 -3.33
C ASN A 180 27.32 -33.62 -2.51
N VAL A 181 26.31 -34.28 -3.10
CA VAL A 181 25.38 -35.20 -2.39
C VAL A 181 25.64 -36.68 -2.72
N ALA A 182 26.48 -37.01 -3.70
CA ALA A 182 26.80 -38.40 -4.05
C ALA A 182 27.70 -39.16 -3.04
N GLY A 183 27.88 -38.61 -1.82
CA GLY A 183 28.81 -39.12 -0.81
C GLY A 183 28.19 -39.77 0.44
N LEU A 184 26.90 -39.60 0.76
CA LEU A 184 26.35 -40.16 2.01
C LEU A 184 24.92 -40.67 1.85
N GLY A 185 24.69 -41.87 2.40
CA GLY A 185 23.52 -42.71 2.19
C GLY A 185 22.19 -42.13 2.67
N ALA A 186 21.14 -42.73 2.12
CA ALA A 186 19.73 -42.44 2.36
C ALA A 186 19.31 -42.63 3.82
N ALA A 187 19.32 -41.56 4.60
CA ALA A 187 18.46 -41.39 5.76
C ALA A 187 18.30 -39.89 6.04
N ASP A 188 17.04 -39.47 6.16
CA ASP A 188 16.58 -38.14 6.54
C ASP A 188 16.45 -37.07 5.43
N ARG A 189 15.19 -36.90 4.99
CA ARG A 189 14.76 -35.84 4.07
C ARG A 189 14.59 -34.53 4.84
N VAL A 190 15.67 -33.80 5.04
CA VAL A 190 15.64 -32.33 5.21
C VAL A 190 16.82 -31.75 4.42
N THR A 191 16.74 -31.84 3.09
CA THR A 191 17.73 -31.20 2.20
C THR A 191 17.36 -29.74 1.97
N ALA A 192 17.81 -28.88 2.89
CA ALA A 192 18.21 -27.52 2.57
C ALA A 192 19.67 -27.37 3.05
N ASP A 193 20.60 -27.28 2.09
CA ASP A 193 22.03 -27.09 2.32
C ASP A 193 22.28 -25.88 3.28
N PRO A 194 23.03 -26.03 4.38
CA PRO A 194 23.34 -24.94 5.31
C PRO A 194 24.03 -23.73 4.67
N ARG A 195 24.60 -23.85 3.46
CA ARG A 195 25.28 -22.75 2.76
C ARG A 195 24.36 -21.82 1.97
N TYR A 196 23.16 -22.28 1.63
CA TYR A 196 22.10 -21.47 0.98
C TYR A 196 20.89 -21.28 1.87
N ASN A 197 20.96 -21.73 3.12
CA ASN A 197 20.07 -21.23 4.13
C ASN A 197 20.53 -19.79 4.39
N TRP A 198 19.78 -18.80 3.90
CA TRP A 198 19.82 -17.43 4.40
C TRP A 198 19.34 -17.46 5.85
N ASN A 199 20.11 -18.11 6.71
CA ASN A 199 19.92 -18.15 8.15
C ASN A 199 20.39 -16.80 8.69
N LEU A 200 19.83 -15.73 8.11
CA LEU A 200 19.74 -14.45 8.75
C LEU A 200 18.90 -14.70 10.00
N ASP A 201 19.41 -14.20 11.12
CA ASP A 201 18.63 -14.18 12.36
C ASP A 201 17.27 -13.52 12.11
N ALA A 202 16.25 -13.92 12.87
CA ALA A 202 14.89 -13.39 12.72
C ALA A 202 14.86 -11.86 12.84
N ASP A 203 15.75 -11.29 13.66
CA ASP A 203 15.91 -9.85 13.85
C ASP A 203 16.53 -9.16 12.63
N ALA A 204 17.54 -9.77 12.02
CA ALA A 204 18.15 -9.25 10.80
C ALA A 204 17.18 -9.31 9.60
N TRP A 205 16.32 -10.32 9.55
CA TRP A 205 15.22 -10.38 8.58
C TRP A 205 14.19 -9.26 8.78
N ALA A 206 13.87 -8.94 10.04
CA ALA A 206 12.96 -7.85 10.36
C ALA A 206 13.55 -6.48 9.95
N GLU A 207 14.84 -6.26 10.23
CA GLU A 207 15.55 -5.04 9.83
C GLU A 207 15.60 -4.90 8.31
N LEU A 208 15.94 -5.97 7.58
CA LEU A 208 15.97 -5.95 6.13
C LEU A 208 14.58 -5.65 5.55
N LYS A 209 13.52 -6.24 6.11
CA LYS A 209 12.14 -5.99 5.69
C LYS A 209 11.75 -4.53 5.91
N GLU A 210 12.10 -3.96 7.05
CA GLU A 210 11.81 -2.56 7.36
C GLU A 210 12.57 -1.63 6.41
N TYR A 211 13.85 -1.89 6.20
CA TYR A 211 14.67 -1.14 5.24
C TYR A 211 14.10 -1.19 3.82
N LEU A 212 13.73 -2.39 3.34
CA LEU A 212 13.11 -2.55 2.03
C LEU A 212 11.74 -1.87 1.94
N SER A 213 10.93 -1.93 3.00
CA SER A 213 9.65 -1.23 3.09
C SER A 213 9.85 0.29 2.98
N GLN A 214 10.82 0.84 3.72
CA GLN A 214 11.18 2.25 3.68
C GLN A 214 11.65 2.67 2.28
N ARG A 215 12.53 1.88 1.65
CA ARG A 215 12.98 2.13 0.27
C ARG A 215 11.84 2.07 -0.73
N GLN A 216 10.96 1.07 -0.61
CA GLN A 216 9.78 0.95 -1.48
C GLN A 216 8.80 2.12 -1.30
N SER A 217 8.66 2.65 -0.08
CA SER A 217 7.89 3.87 0.15
C SER A 217 8.54 5.08 -0.51
N GLY A 218 9.86 5.26 -0.36
CA GLY A 218 10.60 6.34 -1.02
C GLY A 218 10.49 6.28 -2.55
N ILE A 219 10.62 5.09 -3.14
CA ILE A 219 10.44 4.90 -4.59
C ILE A 219 9.01 5.25 -5.03
N ARG A 220 7.99 4.87 -4.25
CA ARG A 220 6.58 5.23 -4.55
C ARG A 220 6.35 6.73 -4.52
N GLU A 221 6.93 7.43 -3.55
CA GLU A 221 6.81 8.89 -3.46
C GLU A 221 7.49 9.57 -4.65
N ILE A 222 8.70 9.12 -5.02
CA ILE A 222 9.39 9.64 -6.21
C ILE A 222 8.57 9.36 -7.47
N GLN A 223 7.98 8.17 -7.59
CA GLN A 223 7.10 7.84 -8.72
C GLN A 223 5.85 8.74 -8.75
N HIS A 224 5.25 9.03 -7.60
CA HIS A 224 4.11 9.95 -7.49
C HIS A 224 4.51 11.35 -7.95
N LEU A 225 5.63 11.89 -7.44
CA LEU A 225 6.14 13.21 -7.81
C LEU A 225 6.46 13.28 -9.31
N ILE A 226 7.11 12.27 -9.89
CA ILE A 226 7.38 12.22 -11.34
C ILE A 226 6.07 12.21 -12.14
N SER A 227 5.07 11.47 -11.67
CA SER A 227 3.76 11.43 -12.33
C SER A 227 3.06 12.78 -12.27
N GLU A 228 3.08 13.45 -11.10
CA GLU A 228 2.56 14.80 -10.92
C GLU A 228 3.29 15.81 -11.81
N MET A 229 4.63 15.80 -11.80
CA MET A 229 5.46 16.66 -12.63
C MET A 229 5.20 16.43 -14.13
N SER A 230 5.06 15.18 -14.56
CA SER A 230 4.71 14.85 -15.96
C SER A 230 3.31 15.37 -16.32
N GLY A 231 2.37 15.33 -15.39
CA GLY A 231 1.05 15.93 -15.52
C GLY A 231 1.11 17.45 -15.63
N THR A 232 1.90 18.12 -14.78
CA THR A 232 2.08 19.58 -14.86
C THR A 232 2.78 20.00 -16.15
N LEU A 233 3.79 19.25 -16.61
CA LEU A 233 4.48 19.53 -17.86
C LEU A 233 3.54 19.38 -19.05
N LYS A 234 2.68 18.36 -19.03
CA LYS A 234 1.65 18.18 -20.06
C LYS A 234 0.64 19.33 -20.08
N ILE A 235 0.22 19.83 -18.91
CA ILE A 235 -0.65 21.02 -18.81
C ILE A 235 0.08 22.28 -19.31
N MET A 236 1.38 22.41 -19.05
CA MET A 236 2.18 23.53 -19.55
C MET A 236 2.44 23.46 -21.05
N GLU A 237 2.53 22.26 -21.63
CA GLU A 237 2.65 22.02 -23.07
C GLU A 237 1.32 22.27 -23.79
N ASP A 238 0.20 21.88 -23.18
CA ASP A 238 -1.16 22.09 -23.70
C ASP A 238 -1.71 23.51 -23.41
N GLY A 239 -1.13 24.24 -22.45
CA GLY A 239 -1.46 25.63 -22.14
C GLY A 239 -0.83 26.58 -23.16
N PRO A 240 -1.59 27.52 -23.78
CA PRO A 240 -1.00 28.43 -24.73
C PRO A 240 0.02 29.29 -24.00
N THR A 241 1.19 29.47 -24.62
CA THR A 241 2.27 30.37 -24.24
C THR A 241 1.75 31.81 -24.00
N SER A 242 1.18 32.07 -22.83
CA SER A 242 0.85 33.42 -22.38
C SER A 242 2.08 34.06 -21.76
N SER A 243 3.07 34.35 -22.59
CA SER A 243 4.09 35.36 -22.29
C SER A 243 4.37 36.21 -23.53
N ALA A 244 3.31 36.80 -24.08
CA ALA A 244 3.40 38.00 -24.90
C ALA A 244 2.66 39.15 -24.20
N GLN A 245 3.46 40.08 -23.66
CA GLN A 245 3.17 41.48 -23.30
C GLN A 245 2.28 41.80 -22.09
N SER A 246 2.89 42.44 -21.07
CA SER A 246 2.74 43.88 -20.80
C SER A 246 2.92 44.16 -19.30
N GLY A 247 3.73 45.16 -18.97
CA GLY A 247 3.99 45.56 -17.60
C GLY A 247 2.74 46.12 -16.91
N ASN A 248 2.54 45.74 -15.64
CA ASN A 248 2.08 46.69 -14.64
C ASN A 248 2.38 46.18 -13.23
N LYS A 249 3.01 47.07 -12.44
CA LYS A 249 3.28 46.91 -11.01
C LYS A 249 1.96 46.83 -10.25
N LEU A 250 1.69 45.75 -9.53
CA LEU A 250 0.78 45.77 -8.37
C LEU A 250 1.28 44.79 -7.28
N SER A 251 1.42 45.36 -6.09
CA SER A 251 1.82 44.74 -4.82
C SER A 251 0.83 43.66 -4.36
N ALA A 252 1.34 42.48 -3.97
CA ALA A 252 0.64 41.55 -3.10
C ALA A 252 1.63 40.71 -2.26
N LYS A 253 1.36 40.64 -0.96
CA LYS A 253 2.15 40.06 0.13
C LYS A 253 2.62 38.61 -0.13
N PRO A 254 3.78 38.18 0.42
CA PRO A 254 4.16 36.77 0.41
C PRO A 254 3.27 35.99 1.39
N LEU A 255 2.53 35.01 0.90
CA LEU A 255 1.97 33.95 1.74
C LEU A 255 3.13 33.11 2.28
N SER A 256 3.29 33.08 3.61
CA SER A 256 4.16 32.14 4.30
C SER A 256 3.59 30.73 4.13
N ARG A 257 4.14 29.96 3.19
CA ARG A 257 3.90 28.52 3.11
C ARG A 257 4.76 27.85 4.17
N ALA A 258 4.12 27.45 5.27
CA ALA A 258 4.71 26.58 6.27
C ALA A 258 5.17 25.27 5.61
N THR A 259 6.47 24.99 5.66
CA THR A 259 7.04 23.68 5.35
C THR A 259 6.70 22.70 6.48
N PRO A 260 6.03 21.56 6.23
CA PRO A 260 6.02 20.47 7.19
C PRO A 260 7.30 19.63 7.01
N ASN A 261 7.98 19.41 8.13
CA ASN A 261 9.01 18.40 8.40
C ASN A 261 10.21 18.31 7.45
N LYS A 262 11.30 18.97 7.85
CA LYS A 262 12.65 18.47 7.58
C LYS A 262 12.79 17.08 8.20
N VAL A 263 12.84 16.04 7.38
CA VAL A 263 13.29 14.72 7.84
C VAL A 263 14.81 14.76 7.92
N SER A 264 15.32 14.96 9.13
CA SER A 264 16.75 14.85 9.43
C SER A 264 17.18 13.40 9.25
N PHE A 265 18.13 13.15 8.34
CA PHE A 265 18.81 11.86 8.27
C PHE A 265 19.79 11.75 9.44
N ALA A 266 19.38 11.10 10.52
CA ALA A 266 20.31 10.63 11.54
C ALA A 266 20.99 9.35 11.02
N LEU A 267 22.20 9.49 10.48
CA LEU A 267 23.11 8.36 10.30
C LEU A 267 23.55 7.91 11.69
N ASN A 268 22.91 6.88 12.22
CA ASN A 268 23.35 6.25 13.47
C ASN A 268 24.56 5.35 13.15
N THR A 269 25.74 5.95 12.96
CA THR A 269 27.00 5.22 12.96
C THR A 269 27.35 4.89 14.40
N ARG A 270 26.89 3.72 14.88
CA ARG A 270 27.42 3.13 16.11
C ARG A 270 28.77 2.50 15.76
N ALA A 271 29.84 3.19 16.15
CA ALA A 271 31.18 2.61 16.16
C ALA A 271 31.22 1.41 17.12
N ARG A 272 32.05 0.43 16.77
CA ARG A 272 32.29 -0.83 17.48
C ARG A 272 32.58 -0.65 18.96
#